data_AF-A0A7W1KGL5-F1
#
_entry.id   AF-A0A7W1KGL5-F1
#
_cell.length_a   1.000
_cell.length_b   1.000
_cell.length_c   1.000
_cell.angle_alpha   90.00
_cell.angle_beta   90.00
_cell.angle_gamma   90.00
#
_symmetry.space_group_name_H-M   'P 1'
#
loop_
_entity.id
_entity.type
_entity.pdbx_description
1 polymer ?
#
loop_
_entity_poly.entity_id
_entity_poly.type
_entity_poly.pdbx_seq_one_letter_code
_entity_poly.pdbx_strand_id
1 'polypeptide(L)' 'MKIVEVRKLSTDQLTKQSSSLRDEIVELRRRLYSGEVQNVRVIRTKRKDLARVLTVLGEQLSKEDM' A
#
# COMPACT_ATOMS: atom_id res chain seq x y z
N MET A 1 1.83 -5.04 6.76
CA MET A 1 2.14 -6.11 5.79
C MET A 1 3.58 -6.58 5.93
N LYS A 2 3.85 -7.89 5.87
CA LYS A 2 5.24 -8.41 5.86
C LYS A 2 5.78 -8.41 4.43
N ILE A 3 7.04 -8.03 4.26
CA ILE A 3 7.70 -7.96 2.94
C ILE A 3 7.70 -9.30 2.19
N VAL A 4 7.78 -10.41 2.94
CA VAL A 4 7.78 -11.77 2.38
C VAL A 4 6.48 -12.09 1.64
N GLU A 5 5.34 -11.58 2.13
CA GLU A 5 4.03 -11.78 1.49
C GLU A 5 3.90 -10.92 0.24
N VAL A 6 4.41 -9.69 0.27
CA VAL A 6 4.39 -8.76 -0.87
C VAL A 6 5.20 -9.31 -2.04
N ARG A 7 6.38 -9.89 -1.78
CA ARG A 7 7.23 -10.47 -2.82
C ARG A 7 6.68 -11.73 -3.50
N LYS A 8 5.66 -12.38 -2.92
CA LYS A 8 5.02 -13.56 -3.51
C LYS A 8 3.90 -13.21 -4.50
N LEU A 9 3.50 -11.95 -4.55
CA LEU A 9 2.42 -11.48 -5.42
C LEU A 9 2.95 -11.21 -6.83
N SER A 10 2.10 -11.41 -7.85
CA SER A 10 2.41 -11.03 -9.21
C SER A 10 2.36 -9.50 -9.40
N THR A 11 2.98 -8.99 -10.46
CA THR A 11 2.96 -7.56 -10.86
C THR A 11 1.53 -7.01 -10.95
N ASP A 12 0.60 -7.77 -11.53
CA ASP A 12 -0.83 -7.42 -11.60
C ASP A 12 -1.49 -7.33 -10.22
N GLN A 13 -1.19 -8.28 -9.34
CA GLN A 13 -1.73 -8.31 -7.98
C GLN A 13 -1.17 -7.15 -7.14
N LEU A 14 0.11 -6.82 -7.30
CA LEU A 14 0.75 -5.68 -6.65
C LEU A 14 0.13 -4.36 -7.11
N THR A 15 -0.15 -4.23 -8.40
CA THR A 15 -0.81 -3.04 -8.96
C THR A 15 -2.22 -2.87 -8.37
N LYS A 16 -3.02 -3.95 -8.34
CA LYS A 16 -4.35 -3.94 -7.73
C LYS A 16 -4.31 -3.62 -6.24
N GLN A 17 -3.38 -4.23 -5.50
CA GLN A 17 -3.20 -3.92 -4.08
C GLN A 17 -2.78 -2.47 -3.84
N SER A 18 -1.92 -1.91 -4.70
CA SER A 18 -1.50 -0.52 -4.57
C SER A 18 -2.66 0.45 -4.73
N SER A 19 -3.59 0.17 -5.65
CA SER A 19 -4.83 0.95 -5.82
C SER A 19 -5.73 0.83 -4.60
N SER A 20 -6.01 -0.39 -4.16
CA SER A 20 -6.85 -0.65 -2.99
C SER A 20 -6.30 0.02 -1.72
N LEU A 21 -4.99 -0.06 -1.48
CA LEU A 21 -4.35 0.61 -0.33
C LEU A 21 -4.43 2.14 -0.43
N ARG A 22 -4.39 2.73 -1.64
CA ARG A 22 -4.59 4.17 -1.83
C ARG A 22 -6.01 4.58 -1.48
N ASP A 23 -7.01 3.83 -1.95
CA ASP A 23 -8.42 4.11 -1.67
C ASP A 23 -8.71 4.01 -0.17
N GLU A 24 -8.19 2.97 0.50
CA GLU A 24 -8.30 2.83 1.96
C GLU A 24 -7.67 4.01 2.71
N ILE A 25 -6.51 4.52 2.26
CA ILE A 25 -5.86 5.68 2.89
C ILE A 25 -6.73 6.93 2.73
N VAL A 26 -7.33 7.14 1.56
CA VAL A 26 -8.22 8.29 1.30
C VAL A 26 -9.46 8.19 2.19
N GLU A 27 -10.06 7.02 2.28
CA GLU A 27 -11.22 6.78 3.13
C GLU A 27 -10.90 7.00 4.63
N LEU A 28 -9.76 6.47 5.11
CA LEU A 28 -9.33 6.71 6.49
C LEU A 28 -9.03 8.18 6.78
N ARG A 29 -8.54 8.95 5.79
CA ARG A 29 -8.36 10.40 5.92
C ARG A 29 -9.69 11.15 5.99
N ARG A 30 -10.69 10.73 5.19
CA ARG A 30 -12.05 11.28 5.26
C ARG A 30 -12.66 11.05 6.64
N ARG A 31 -12.55 9.83 7.17
CA ARG A 31 -13.03 9.47 8.52
C ARG A 31 -12.28 10.15 9.65
N LEU A 32 -10.99 10.43 9.46
CA LEU A 32 -10.22 11.24 10.40
C LEU A 32 -10.76 12.67 10.42
N TYR A 33 -11.05 13.23 9.25
CA TYR A 33 -11.60 14.59 9.13
C TYR A 33 -13.01 14.71 9.70
N SER A 34 -13.87 13.69 9.52
CA SER A 34 -15.20 13.64 10.13
C SER A 34 -15.16 13.42 11.66
N GLY A 35 -14.00 13.09 12.23
CA GLY A 35 -13.84 12.84 13.66
C GLY A 35 -14.29 11.45 14.12
N GLU A 36 -14.76 10.60 13.20
CA GLU A 36 -15.19 9.21 13.48
C GLU A 36 -14.01 8.29 13.82
N VAL A 37 -12.81 8.60 13.32
CA VAL A 37 -11.60 7.81 13.55
C VAL A 37 -10.54 8.63 14.26
N GLN A 38 -10.25 8.29 15.52
CA GLN A 38 -9.20 8.95 16.29
C GLN A 38 -7.80 8.34 16.09
N ASN A 39 -7.73 7.13 15.53
CA ASN A 39 -6.46 6.39 15.43
C ASN A 39 -5.66 6.72 14.16
N VAL A 40 -4.92 7.83 14.22
CA VAL A 40 -4.01 8.30 13.15
C VAL A 40 -2.91 7.28 12.82
N ARG A 41 -2.55 6.39 13.76
CA ARG A 41 -1.49 5.39 13.58
C ARG A 41 -1.85 4.37 12.50
N VAL A 42 -3.14 4.07 12.30
CA VAL A 42 -3.60 3.15 11.24
C VAL A 42 -3.24 3.68 9.86
N ILE A 43 -3.45 4.99 9.61
CA ILE A 43 -3.09 5.66 8.36
C ILE A 43 -1.57 5.57 8.11
N ARG A 44 -0.75 5.70 9.17
CA ARG A 44 0.70 5.57 9.05
C ARG A 44 1.12 4.14 8.69
N THR A 45 0.49 3.13 9.29
CA THR A 45 0.75 1.72 8.97
C THR A 45 0.38 1.41 7.52
N LYS A 46 -0.80 1.86 7.07
CA LYS A 46 -1.26 1.67 5.68
C LYS A 46 -0.35 2.37 4.67
N ARG A 47 0.14 3.58 4.97
CA ARG A 47 1.16 4.27 4.15
C ARG A 47 2.46 3.48 4.03
N LYS A 48 2.93 2.88 5.14
CA LYS A 48 4.13 2.01 5.10
C LYS A 48 3.91 0.76 4.28
N ASP A 49 2.71 0.20 4.33
CA ASP A 49 2.37 -0.98 3.53
C ASP A 49 2.28 -0.64 2.03
N LEU A 50 1.69 0.50 1.67
CA LEU A 50 1.70 1.01 0.28
C LEU A 50 3.13 1.23 -0.23
N ALA A 51 4.01 1.82 0.59
CA ALA A 51 5.40 2.05 0.20
C ALA A 51 6.12 0.73 -0.11
N ARG A 52 5.92 -0.31 0.72
CA ARG A 52 6.52 -1.63 0.49
C ARG A 52 6.05 -2.28 -0.81
N VAL A 53 4.76 -2.18 -1.12
CA VAL A 53 4.19 -2.70 -2.38
C VAL A 53 4.82 -1.99 -3.58
N LEU A 54 4.92 -0.65 -3.54
CA LEU A 54 5.53 0.12 -4.62
C LEU A 54 7.02 -0.16 -4.79
N THR A 55 7.76 -0.38 -3.69
CA THR A 55 9.17 -0.77 -3.77
C THR A 55 9.34 -2.10 -4.48
N VAL A 56 8.57 -3.13 -4.12
CA VAL A 56 8.66 -4.45 -4.77
C VAL A 56 8.23 -4.39 -6.24
N LEU A 57 7.21 -3.59 -6.56
CA LEU A 57 6.81 -3.37 -7.95
C LEU A 57 7.94 -2.72 -8.76
N GLY A 58 8.62 -1.70 -8.21
CA GLY A 58 9.80 -1.10 -8.84
C GLY A 58 10.96 -2.09 -8.99
N GLU A 59 11.24 -2.92 -7.98
CA GLU A 59 12.23 -3.99 -8.06
C GLU A 59 11.93 -5.01 -9.17
N GLN A 60 10.65 -5.26 -9.48
CA GLN A 60 10.22 -6.16 -10.55
C GLN A 60 10.38 -5.51 -11.93
N LEU A 61 9.95 -4.26 -12.11
CA LEU A 61 10.13 -3.54 -13.37
C LEU A 61 11.63 -3.40 -13.72
N SER A 62 12.47 -3.00 -12.75
CA SER A 62 13.92 -2.87 -13.00
C SER A 62 14.61 -4.21 -13.32
N LYS A 63 13.98 -5.35 -13.04
CA LYS A 63 14.47 -6.68 -13.46
C LYS A 63 13.98 -7.09 -14.83
N GLU A 64 12.86 -6.55 -15.30
CA GLU A 64 12.38 -6.76 -16.67
C GLU A 64 13.16 -5.90 -17.69
N ASP A 65 13.66 -4.74 -17.26
CA ASP A 65 14.46 -3.81 -18.08
C ASP A 65 15.96 -4.20 -18.19
N MET A 66 16.43 -5.20 -17.43
CA MET A 66 17.82 -5.68 -17.39
C MET A 66 17.97 -7.02 -18.11
#